data_AF-A0A161VXQ8-F1
#
_entry.id   AF-A0A161VXQ8-F1
#
_cell.length_a   1.000
_cell.length_b   1.000
_cell.length_c   1.000
_cell.angle_alpha   90.00
_cell.angle_beta   90.00
_cell.angle_gamma   90.00
#
_symmetry.space_group_name_H-M   'P 1'
#
loop_
_entity.id
_entity.type
_entity.pdbx_description
1 polymer ?
#
loop_
_entity_poly.entity_id
_entity_poly.type
_entity_poly.pdbx_seq_one_letter_code
_entity_poly.pdbx_strand_id
1 'polypeptide(L)'
;LAARSHPRPNNQYYKMIWFNQAAVFLSSALLVADVLPVGAVRTIIPKTSFDSQSNFDADWNYLYPWGTDHNGGARMNKNNVKFSNGVLTLTANKVSGQPQATHGGQKININYLSGAIHAKEHFNVSRGGGYDFNAELKATTTKGTWPAFWLTAVQGWPPEIDMAEWKGSGKISFNTFNTSSIVAAKDVNYPNPGNFHKIKCETRDLNGKDVQAKFYMDDQLIATQVGAGYFGKPMYLIINLQMEGSSGSPGPSGNTEFQVRNLEVLSYNP
;
A
#
# COMPACT_ATOMS: atom_id res chain seq x y z
N LEU A 1 -77.89 -7.10 -60.83
CA LEU A 1 -77.76 -7.38 -62.27
C LEU A 1 -76.27 -7.45 -62.58
N ALA A 2 -75.71 -8.64 -62.83
CA ALA A 2 -75.44 -9.18 -64.16
C ALA A 2 -74.48 -8.26 -64.97
N ALA A 3 -73.38 -8.70 -65.58
CA ALA A 3 -72.80 -10.01 -65.80
C ALA A 3 -71.33 -9.84 -66.24
N ARG A 4 -70.64 -10.98 -66.34
CA ARG A 4 -69.24 -11.20 -66.74
C ARG A 4 -68.93 -10.68 -68.15
N SER A 5 -67.65 -10.41 -68.41
CA SER A 5 -67.03 -10.65 -69.72
C SER A 5 -65.68 -11.37 -69.55
N HIS A 6 -65.47 -12.34 -70.42
CA HIS A 6 -64.50 -13.43 -70.39
C HIS A 6 -63.17 -13.09 -71.08
N PRO A 7 -62.15 -13.99 -71.01
CA PRO A 7 -60.72 -13.71 -71.11
C PRO A 7 -60.11 -13.95 -72.49
N ARG A 8 -58.80 -13.70 -72.65
CA ARG A 8 -57.92 -14.26 -73.70
C ARG A 8 -56.42 -14.18 -73.30
N PRO A 9 -55.51 -14.96 -73.91
CA PRO A 9 -54.64 -15.88 -73.16
C PRO A 9 -53.12 -15.71 -73.37
N ASN A 10 -52.38 -16.44 -72.53
CA ASN A 10 -51.05 -17.06 -72.69
C ASN A 10 -49.98 -16.34 -73.53
N ASN A 11 -48.84 -16.06 -72.88
CA ASN A 11 -47.59 -16.58 -73.41
C ASN A 11 -46.66 -17.04 -72.27
N GLN A 12 -46.05 -18.20 -72.51
CA GLN A 12 -45.22 -18.97 -71.58
C GLN A 12 -43.91 -18.26 -71.24
N TYR A 13 -43.28 -18.61 -70.10
CA TYR A 13 -41.90 -19.12 -70.07
C TYR A 13 -41.63 -19.81 -68.72
N TYR A 14 -41.21 -21.07 -68.78
CA TYR A 14 -40.56 -21.81 -67.69
C TYR A 14 -39.23 -21.12 -67.32
N LYS A 15 -38.87 -21.04 -66.02
CA LYS A 15 -37.60 -21.57 -65.49
C LYS A 15 -37.36 -21.29 -63.99
N MET A 16 -36.99 -22.39 -63.33
CA MET A 16 -35.95 -22.55 -62.31
C MET A 16 -36.12 -21.89 -60.94
N ILE A 17 -36.46 -22.75 -59.98
CA ILE A 17 -36.17 -22.64 -58.56
C ILE A 17 -34.66 -22.47 -58.37
N TRP A 18 -34.25 -21.43 -57.66
CA TRP A 18 -32.97 -21.38 -56.96
C TRP A 18 -33.21 -20.87 -55.54
N PHE A 19 -32.97 -21.74 -54.56
CA PHE A 19 -32.85 -21.38 -53.15
C PHE A 19 -31.58 -20.55 -52.98
N ASN A 20 -31.72 -19.25 -52.68
CA ASN A 20 -30.59 -18.49 -52.15
C ASN A 20 -30.47 -18.80 -50.65
N GLN A 21 -29.46 -19.60 -50.30
CA GLN A 21 -28.97 -19.69 -48.94
C GLN A 21 -28.37 -18.32 -48.58
N ALA A 22 -28.99 -17.63 -47.63
CA ALA A 22 -28.37 -16.50 -46.98
C ALA A 22 -27.23 -17.03 -46.09
N ALA A 23 -25.99 -16.86 -46.53
CA ALA A 23 -24.83 -17.07 -45.69
C ALA A 23 -24.82 -15.99 -44.59
N VAL A 24 -25.22 -16.37 -43.38
CA VAL A 24 -25.01 -15.56 -42.18
C VAL A 24 -23.52 -15.64 -41.85
N PHE A 25 -22.77 -14.61 -42.22
CA PHE A 25 -21.43 -14.40 -41.68
C PHE A 25 -21.55 -14.00 -40.21
N LEU A 26 -21.48 -14.97 -39.31
CA LEU A 26 -21.13 -14.72 -37.92
C LEU A 26 -19.67 -14.27 -37.89
N SER A 27 -19.45 -12.95 -37.87
CA SER A 27 -18.17 -12.39 -37.45
C SER A 27 -17.97 -12.73 -35.98
N SER A 28 -17.28 -13.82 -35.70
CA SER A 28 -16.75 -14.13 -34.38
C SER A 28 -15.73 -13.04 -34.04
N ALA A 29 -16.17 -12.01 -33.31
CA ALA A 29 -15.25 -11.12 -32.63
C ALA A 29 -14.56 -11.98 -31.55
N LEU A 30 -13.34 -12.44 -31.83
CA LEU A 30 -12.45 -12.89 -30.77
C LEU A 30 -12.25 -11.69 -29.84
N LEU A 31 -12.89 -11.73 -28.67
CA LEU A 31 -12.38 -11.03 -27.50
C LEU A 31 -11.04 -11.68 -27.18
N VAL A 32 -9.98 -11.15 -27.78
CA VAL A 32 -8.63 -11.33 -27.25
C VAL A 32 -8.67 -10.62 -25.90
N ALA A 33 -8.84 -11.39 -24.83
CA ALA A 33 -8.42 -10.91 -23.53
C ALA A 33 -6.94 -10.56 -23.72
N ASP A 34 -6.58 -9.29 -23.63
CA ASP A 34 -5.19 -8.89 -23.50
C ASP A 34 -4.66 -9.61 -22.26
N VAL A 35 -4.02 -10.75 -22.48
CA VAL A 35 -3.14 -11.36 -21.49
C VAL A 35 -1.95 -10.43 -21.46
N LEU A 36 -2.09 -9.35 -20.69
CA LEU A 36 -0.96 -8.52 -20.33
C LEU A 36 0.11 -9.48 -19.81
N PRO A 37 1.33 -9.47 -20.36
CA PRO A 37 2.39 -10.31 -19.84
C PRO A 37 2.48 -10.00 -18.35
N VAL A 38 2.37 -11.04 -17.51
CA VAL A 38 2.69 -10.92 -16.09
C VAL A 38 4.09 -10.33 -16.06
N GLY A 39 4.18 -9.07 -15.64
CA GLY A 39 5.43 -8.33 -15.64
C GLY A 39 6.52 -9.10 -14.91
N ALA A 40 7.78 -8.90 -15.27
CA ALA A 40 8.88 -9.51 -14.52
C ALA A 40 8.74 -9.13 -13.04
N VAL A 41 8.68 -10.14 -12.16
CA VAL A 41 8.57 -9.95 -10.72
C VAL A 41 9.92 -10.20 -10.09
N ARG A 42 10.43 -9.23 -9.32
CA ARG A 42 11.64 -9.37 -8.51
C ARG A 42 11.30 -9.19 -7.04
N THR A 43 11.71 -10.14 -6.19
CA THR A 43 11.70 -9.94 -4.75
C THR A 43 12.81 -8.96 -4.36
N ILE A 44 12.42 -7.83 -3.78
CA ILE A 44 13.32 -6.78 -3.31
C ILE A 44 13.68 -7.02 -1.85
N ILE A 45 12.67 -7.23 -1.00
CA ILE A 45 12.84 -7.64 0.40
C ILE A 45 12.14 -8.99 0.56
N PRO A 46 12.86 -10.07 0.88
CA PRO A 46 12.27 -11.39 1.07
C PRO A 46 11.60 -11.54 2.43
N LYS A 47 10.63 -12.46 2.54
CA LYS A 47 9.96 -12.82 3.81
C LYS A 47 10.91 -13.21 4.94
N THR A 48 12.10 -13.67 4.56
CA THR A 48 13.15 -14.11 5.47
C THR A 48 13.94 -12.95 6.08
N SER A 49 13.65 -11.68 5.76
CA SER A 49 14.44 -10.52 6.20
C SER A 49 14.51 -10.35 7.73
N PHE A 50 13.69 -11.08 8.50
CA PHE A 50 13.69 -11.08 9.97
C PHE A 50 14.08 -12.43 10.59
N ASP A 51 14.61 -13.37 9.81
CA ASP A 51 14.94 -14.71 10.30
C ASP A 51 16.26 -14.75 11.10
N SER A 52 17.19 -13.86 10.76
CA SER A 52 18.52 -13.79 11.37
C SER A 52 19.08 -12.37 11.32
N GLN A 53 20.14 -12.11 12.10
CA GLN A 53 20.84 -10.81 12.04
C GLN A 53 21.43 -10.55 10.65
N SER A 54 21.95 -11.59 9.98
CA SER A 54 22.49 -11.45 8.63
C SER A 54 21.41 -11.11 7.60
N ASN A 55 20.21 -11.67 7.75
CA ASN A 55 19.08 -11.36 6.87
C ASN A 55 18.58 -9.94 7.12
N PHE A 56 18.48 -9.54 8.39
CA PHE A 56 18.13 -8.18 8.75
C PHE A 56 19.14 -7.18 8.18
N ASP A 57 20.44 -7.43 8.38
CA ASP A 57 21.51 -6.55 7.92
C ASP A 57 21.62 -6.49 6.38
N ALA A 58 21.04 -7.44 5.64
CA ALA A 58 21.00 -7.37 4.19
C ALA A 58 20.04 -6.28 3.69
N ASP A 59 18.89 -6.12 4.34
CA ASP A 59 17.77 -5.31 3.83
C ASP A 59 17.48 -4.05 4.66
N TRP A 60 17.89 -4.02 5.93
CA TRP A 60 17.43 -3.04 6.90
C TRP A 60 18.57 -2.30 7.62
N ASN A 61 18.29 -1.05 7.96
CA ASN A 61 19.02 -0.25 8.93
C ASN A 61 18.13 0.00 10.15
N TYR A 62 18.75 0.18 11.31
CA TYR A 62 18.06 0.66 12.51
C TYR A 62 17.74 2.16 12.39
N LEU A 63 16.77 2.61 13.18
CA LEU A 63 16.32 3.99 13.34
C LEU A 63 15.60 4.54 12.09
N TYR A 64 15.18 5.80 12.15
CA TYR A 64 14.75 6.52 10.95
C TYR A 64 15.96 6.84 10.06
N PRO A 65 15.78 7.08 8.75
CA PRO A 65 16.88 7.48 7.86
C PRO A 65 17.63 8.74 8.32
N TRP A 66 16.96 9.60 9.11
CA TRP A 66 17.51 10.85 9.66
C TRP A 66 17.88 10.77 11.15
N GLY A 67 17.87 9.58 11.77
CA GLY A 67 18.31 9.39 13.16
C GLY A 67 17.19 8.95 14.11
N THR A 68 17.27 9.37 15.36
CA THR A 68 16.48 8.75 16.45
C THR A 68 15.11 9.36 16.69
N ASP A 69 14.91 10.61 16.28
CA ASP A 69 13.75 11.40 16.70
C ASP A 69 12.89 11.77 15.50
N HIS A 70 11.58 11.91 15.75
CA HIS A 70 10.62 12.38 14.76
C HIS A 70 9.59 13.30 15.44
N ASN A 71 8.33 13.26 15.04
CA ASN A 71 7.24 14.14 15.49
C ASN A 71 6.43 13.61 16.69
N GLY A 72 6.93 12.60 17.41
CA GLY A 72 6.27 12.03 18.60
C GLY A 72 7.16 11.95 19.83
N GLY A 73 6.57 11.51 20.94
CA GLY A 73 7.19 11.46 22.27
C GLY A 73 8.10 10.26 22.52
N ALA A 74 8.46 9.47 21.50
CA ALA A 74 9.43 8.39 21.59
C ALA A 74 10.72 8.70 20.82
N ARG A 75 11.84 8.33 21.44
CA ARG A 75 13.17 8.29 20.83
C ARG A 75 13.50 6.85 20.43
N MET A 76 13.92 6.68 19.17
CA MET A 76 14.23 5.37 18.61
C MET A 76 15.59 4.87 19.09
N ASN A 77 15.66 3.58 19.40
CA ASN A 77 16.83 2.88 19.90
C ASN A 77 16.89 1.47 19.32
N LYS A 78 18.07 1.03 18.90
CA LYS A 78 18.32 -0.33 18.40
C LYS A 78 17.90 -1.41 19.40
N ASN A 79 18.07 -1.19 20.70
CA ASN A 79 17.72 -2.18 21.74
C ASN A 79 16.21 -2.46 21.84
N ASN A 80 15.39 -1.59 21.27
CA ASN A 80 13.94 -1.70 21.20
C ASN A 80 13.46 -2.40 19.91
N VAL A 81 14.40 -2.88 19.10
CA VAL A 81 14.17 -3.65 17.88
C VAL A 81 14.67 -5.07 18.10
N LYS A 82 13.77 -6.05 18.03
CA LYS A 82 14.12 -7.47 18.12
C LYS A 82 13.46 -8.24 16.99
N PHE A 83 14.08 -9.30 16.53
CA PHE A 83 13.46 -10.26 15.63
C PHE A 83 13.81 -11.68 16.04
N SER A 84 12.81 -12.55 15.96
CA SER A 84 12.94 -13.97 16.30
C SER A 84 11.84 -14.74 15.59
N ASN A 85 12.17 -15.93 15.08
CA ASN A 85 11.22 -16.80 14.36
C ASN A 85 10.48 -16.07 13.22
N GLY A 86 11.18 -15.22 12.46
CA GLY A 86 10.62 -14.45 11.33
C GLY A 86 9.69 -13.30 11.72
N VAL A 87 9.62 -12.95 13.02
CA VAL A 87 8.79 -11.85 13.53
C VAL A 87 9.68 -10.72 14.05
N LEU A 88 9.56 -9.54 13.46
CA LEU A 88 10.06 -8.28 14.01
C LEU A 88 9.11 -7.83 15.14
N THR A 89 9.68 -7.45 16.28
CA THR A 89 8.97 -6.84 17.41
C THR A 89 9.66 -5.52 17.77
N LEU A 90 8.91 -4.44 17.69
CA LEU A 90 9.28 -3.12 18.19
C LEU A 90 8.60 -2.93 19.55
N THR A 91 9.36 -2.62 20.59
CA THR A 91 8.82 -2.42 21.95
C THR A 91 9.02 -0.98 22.39
N ALA A 92 7.96 -0.29 22.81
CA ALA A 92 8.06 1.00 23.46
C ALA A 92 8.05 0.84 24.99
N ASN A 93 9.02 1.47 25.66
CA ASN A 93 9.12 1.52 27.12
C ASN A 93 8.94 2.96 27.60
N LYS A 94 8.11 3.17 28.62
CA LYS A 94 8.01 4.47 29.29
C LYS A 94 9.33 4.79 30.00
N VAL A 95 9.84 6.00 29.81
CA VAL A 95 11.04 6.50 30.47
C VAL A 95 10.84 7.94 30.93
N SER A 96 11.74 8.43 31.77
CA SER A 96 11.81 9.81 32.20
C SER A 96 13.23 10.37 31.99
N GLY A 97 13.38 11.70 32.07
CA GLY A 97 14.69 12.36 32.04
C GLY A 97 15.40 12.35 30.68
N GLN A 98 14.71 12.00 29.59
CA GLN A 98 15.29 12.08 28.26
C GLN A 98 15.39 13.54 27.78
N PRO A 99 16.48 13.94 27.10
CA PRO A 99 16.56 15.24 26.45
C PRO A 99 15.42 15.42 25.44
N GLN A 100 14.86 16.64 25.39
CA GLN A 100 13.82 16.99 24.41
C GLN A 100 14.34 16.83 22.98
N ALA A 101 13.48 16.33 22.10
CA ALA A 101 13.71 16.35 20.66
C ALA A 101 13.29 17.69 20.05
N THR A 102 13.67 17.92 18.81
CA THR A 102 13.17 19.06 18.01
C THR A 102 12.69 18.56 16.66
N HIS A 103 11.47 18.91 16.29
CA HIS A 103 10.90 18.58 14.98
C HIS A 103 10.02 19.74 14.49
N GLY A 104 10.18 20.16 13.24
CA GLY A 104 9.42 21.29 12.67
C GLY A 104 9.54 22.59 13.48
N GLY A 105 10.69 22.81 14.15
CA GLY A 105 10.91 23.97 15.03
C GLY A 105 10.28 23.86 16.43
N GLN A 106 9.57 22.78 16.75
CA GLN A 106 8.93 22.57 18.04
C GLN A 106 9.76 21.65 18.95
N LYS A 107 9.77 21.94 20.25
CA LYS A 107 10.37 21.07 21.28
C LYS A 107 9.38 19.98 21.67
N ILE A 108 9.84 18.74 21.70
CA ILE A 108 9.03 17.56 22.01
C ILE A 108 9.61 16.86 23.23
N ASN A 109 8.77 16.62 24.23
CA ASN A 109 9.15 15.82 25.40
C ASN A 109 9.27 14.35 24.99
N ILE A 110 10.42 13.74 25.29
CA ILE A 110 10.65 12.32 25.06
C ILE A 110 10.29 11.57 26.33
N ASN A 111 9.20 10.83 26.27
CA ASN A 111 8.65 10.05 27.37
C ASN A 111 8.82 8.54 27.16
N TYR A 112 9.34 8.13 26.00
CA TYR A 112 9.48 6.73 25.62
C TYR A 112 10.81 6.47 24.91
N LEU A 113 11.38 5.28 25.13
CA LEU A 113 12.31 4.66 24.19
C LEU A 113 11.55 3.64 23.36
N SER A 114 11.79 3.60 22.06
CA SER A 114 11.08 2.70 21.13
C SER A 114 11.95 2.30 19.94
N GLY A 115 11.40 1.57 18.98
CA GLY A 115 12.11 1.05 17.81
C GLY A 115 11.60 1.66 16.49
N ALA A 116 12.54 1.87 15.58
CA ALA A 116 12.29 2.10 14.16
C ALA A 116 13.34 1.37 13.32
N ILE A 117 12.96 0.96 12.12
CA ILE A 117 13.86 0.46 11.08
C ILE A 117 13.47 1.08 9.74
N HIS A 118 14.43 1.17 8.83
CA HIS A 118 14.17 1.57 7.44
C HIS A 118 14.91 0.65 6.48
N ALA A 119 14.32 0.42 5.31
CA ALA A 119 14.96 -0.37 4.27
C ALA A 119 16.20 0.35 3.74
N LYS A 120 17.24 -0.42 3.38
CA LYS A 120 18.42 0.08 2.66
C LYS A 120 18.09 0.46 1.23
N GLU A 121 17.14 -0.26 0.62
CA GLU A 121 16.63 0.04 -0.71
C GLU A 121 15.74 1.29 -0.70
N HIS A 122 15.81 2.06 -1.78
CA HIS A 122 14.87 3.14 -2.06
C HIS A 122 13.88 2.71 -3.14
N PHE A 123 12.62 3.13 -3.00
CA PHE A 123 11.53 2.71 -3.88
C PHE A 123 11.05 3.89 -4.72
N ASN A 124 11.28 3.85 -6.02
CA ASN A 124 10.69 4.79 -6.99
C ASN A 124 9.91 4.02 -8.06
N VAL A 125 8.70 4.49 -8.37
CA VAL A 125 7.88 3.90 -9.42
C VAL A 125 8.40 4.33 -10.79
N SER A 126 8.63 3.34 -11.65
CA SER A 126 9.06 3.48 -13.05
C SER A 126 7.90 3.22 -14.00
N ARG A 127 8.07 3.60 -15.27
CA ARG A 127 7.01 3.51 -16.29
C ARG A 127 6.48 2.09 -16.42
N GLY A 128 5.17 1.92 -16.30
CA GLY A 128 4.51 0.61 -16.38
C GLY A 128 4.86 -0.38 -15.26
N GLY A 129 5.59 0.05 -14.23
CA GLY A 129 6.02 -0.78 -13.11
C GLY A 129 5.51 -0.29 -11.76
N GLY A 130 6.13 -0.80 -10.70
CA GLY A 130 5.85 -0.41 -9.32
C GLY A 130 6.04 -1.57 -8.35
N TYR A 131 5.51 -1.43 -7.13
CA TYR A 131 5.81 -2.35 -6.04
C TYR A 131 4.56 -2.86 -5.33
N ASP A 132 4.63 -4.08 -4.84
CA ASP A 132 3.73 -4.58 -3.80
C ASP A 132 4.48 -4.64 -2.48
N PHE A 133 4.04 -3.83 -1.52
CA PHE A 133 4.50 -3.87 -0.14
C PHE A 133 3.50 -4.71 0.66
N ASN A 134 3.93 -5.87 1.14
CA ASN A 134 3.09 -6.81 1.88
C ASN A 134 3.66 -7.00 3.27
N ALA A 135 2.81 -7.06 4.28
CA ALA A 135 3.20 -7.47 5.64
C ALA A 135 1.99 -7.97 6.43
N GLU A 136 2.23 -8.85 7.40
CA GLU A 136 1.26 -9.13 8.46
C GLU A 136 1.62 -8.32 9.71
N LEU A 137 0.69 -7.48 10.14
CA LEU A 137 0.89 -6.47 11.18
C LEU A 137 -0.01 -6.76 12.38
N LYS A 138 0.58 -6.77 13.58
CA LYS A 138 -0.14 -6.78 14.86
C LYS A 138 0.22 -5.53 15.64
N ALA A 139 -0.76 -4.63 15.79
CA ALA A 139 -0.58 -3.33 16.40
C ALA A 139 -1.63 -3.07 17.47
N THR A 140 -1.24 -2.47 18.60
CA THR A 140 -2.21 -1.94 19.56
C THR A 140 -2.83 -0.65 19.05
N THR A 141 -4.08 -0.38 19.47
CA THR A 141 -4.81 0.86 19.20
C THR A 141 -5.03 1.68 20.46
N THR A 142 -4.26 1.42 21.52
CA THR A 142 -4.37 2.17 22.78
C THR A 142 -3.98 3.63 22.56
N LYS A 143 -4.70 4.57 23.18
CA LYS A 143 -4.36 6.00 23.15
C LYS A 143 -2.86 6.23 23.41
N GLY A 144 -2.23 7.06 22.59
CA GLY A 144 -0.82 7.40 22.68
C GLY A 144 0.15 6.38 22.08
N THR A 145 -0.32 5.31 21.44
CA THR A 145 0.52 4.43 20.61
C THR A 145 0.41 4.83 19.15
N TRP A 146 1.55 4.95 18.47
CA TRP A 146 1.63 5.34 17.06
C TRP A 146 2.54 4.41 16.22
N PRO A 147 2.16 3.13 16.06
CA PRO A 147 2.77 2.26 15.06
C PRO A 147 2.52 2.77 13.63
N ALA A 148 3.50 2.58 12.74
CA ALA A 148 3.38 2.93 11.33
C ALA A 148 4.21 2.01 10.42
N PHE A 149 3.66 1.73 9.24
CA PHE A 149 4.31 1.11 8.07
C PHE A 149 4.08 2.01 6.86
N TRP A 150 5.12 2.66 6.37
CA TRP A 150 4.95 3.83 5.51
C TRP A 150 6.14 4.09 4.60
N LEU A 151 5.89 4.90 3.57
CA LEU A 151 6.87 5.41 2.61
C LEU A 151 7.00 6.92 2.77
N THR A 152 8.21 7.44 2.66
CA THR A 152 8.43 8.91 2.62
C THR A 152 9.62 9.26 1.74
N ALA A 153 9.64 10.49 1.24
CA ALA A 153 10.64 10.99 0.30
C ALA A 153 12.07 10.81 0.81
N VAL A 154 12.98 10.40 -0.08
CA VAL A 154 14.43 10.44 0.19
C VAL A 154 14.95 11.88 0.17
N GLN A 155 14.36 12.73 -0.67
CA GLN A 155 14.69 14.16 -0.77
C GLN A 155 13.44 15.02 -0.87
N GLY A 156 13.43 16.09 -0.08
CA GLY A 156 12.27 16.98 0.04
C GLY A 156 11.12 16.28 0.76
N TRP A 157 9.92 16.83 0.61
CA TRP A 157 8.66 16.22 0.99
C TRP A 157 7.53 17.01 0.33
N PRO A 158 6.48 16.38 -0.21
CA PRO A 158 6.28 14.92 -0.42
C PRO A 158 7.19 14.32 -1.52
N PRO A 159 7.21 12.98 -1.72
CA PRO A 159 6.15 11.98 -1.44
C PRO A 159 6.03 11.45 -0.01
N GLU A 160 4.83 10.98 0.37
CA GLU A 160 4.55 10.19 1.56
C GLU A 160 3.28 9.33 1.41
N ILE A 161 3.39 8.03 1.69
CA ILE A 161 2.30 7.04 1.63
C ILE A 161 2.29 6.24 2.94
N ASP A 162 1.26 6.43 3.76
CA ASP A 162 1.04 5.63 4.96
C ASP A 162 0.24 4.38 4.60
N MET A 163 0.92 3.24 4.53
CA MET A 163 0.31 1.96 4.18
C MET A 163 -0.46 1.36 5.35
N ALA A 164 -0.05 1.68 6.58
CA ALA A 164 -0.82 1.44 7.79
C ALA A 164 -0.32 2.37 8.89
N GLU A 165 -1.23 3.11 9.51
CA GLU A 165 -0.91 4.01 10.61
C GLU A 165 -2.00 3.90 11.68
N TRP A 166 -1.62 3.77 12.95
CA TRP A 166 -2.56 3.74 14.08
C TRP A 166 -2.33 4.94 14.98
N LYS A 167 -3.41 5.61 15.40
CA LYS A 167 -3.35 6.82 16.26
C LYS A 167 -4.11 6.65 17.57
N GLY A 168 -4.07 5.45 18.13
CA GLY A 168 -4.63 5.20 19.46
C GLY A 168 -6.16 5.36 19.58
N SER A 169 -6.89 5.21 18.47
CA SER A 169 -8.32 5.53 18.34
C SER A 169 -9.21 4.32 18.02
N GLY A 170 -8.65 3.11 18.02
CA GLY A 170 -9.34 1.90 17.52
C GLY A 170 -9.37 1.77 16.00
N LYS A 171 -8.70 2.66 15.27
CA LYS A 171 -8.66 2.70 13.81
C LYS A 171 -7.26 2.50 13.26
N ILE A 172 -7.22 2.03 12.02
CA ILE A 172 -6.07 2.06 11.11
C ILE A 172 -6.37 3.08 10.01
N SER A 173 -5.37 3.87 9.65
CA SER A 173 -5.42 4.92 8.63
C SER A 173 -4.55 4.54 7.43
N PHE A 174 -5.05 4.86 6.24
CA PHE A 174 -4.35 4.72 4.96
C PHE A 174 -4.29 6.08 4.28
N ASN A 175 -3.09 6.62 4.09
CA ASN A 175 -2.94 8.02 3.67
C ASN A 175 -1.97 8.18 2.51
N THR A 176 -2.22 9.20 1.68
CA THR A 176 -1.28 9.69 0.67
C THR A 176 -1.24 11.21 0.75
N PHE A 177 -0.07 11.79 1.03
CA PHE A 177 0.11 13.22 1.26
C PHE A 177 0.65 13.93 0.01
N ASN A 178 -0.17 14.73 -0.67
CA ASN A 178 0.31 15.55 -1.78
C ASN A 178 0.84 16.91 -1.32
N THR A 179 0.40 17.39 -0.15
CA THR A 179 1.00 18.47 0.65
C THR A 179 0.61 18.28 2.12
N SER A 180 0.96 19.21 3.01
CA SER A 180 0.48 19.24 4.40
C SER A 180 -1.02 19.47 4.55
N SER A 181 -1.69 19.96 3.50
CA SER A 181 -3.13 20.26 3.48
C SER A 181 -3.92 19.48 2.44
N ILE A 182 -3.23 18.81 1.50
CA ILE A 182 -3.84 17.98 0.46
C ILE A 182 -3.49 16.54 0.76
N VAL A 183 -4.42 15.86 1.41
CA VAL A 183 -4.31 14.47 1.85
C VAL A 183 -5.51 13.69 1.36
N ALA A 184 -5.26 12.54 0.74
CA ALA A 184 -6.24 11.48 0.67
C ALA A 184 -6.05 10.61 1.91
N ALA A 185 -7.06 10.50 2.76
CA ALA A 185 -7.02 9.71 3.99
C ALA A 185 -8.25 8.82 4.08
N LYS A 186 -8.05 7.59 4.57
CA LYS A 186 -9.13 6.66 4.88
C LYS A 186 -8.85 5.99 6.21
N ASP A 187 -9.69 6.29 7.19
CA ASP A 187 -9.72 5.56 8.45
C ASP A 187 -10.75 4.43 8.39
N VAL A 188 -10.39 3.26 8.89
CA VAL A 188 -11.32 2.15 9.13
C VAL A 188 -11.09 1.55 10.52
N ASN A 189 -12.11 0.91 11.07
CA ASN A 189 -11.95 0.20 12.34
C ASN A 189 -10.90 -0.91 12.18
N TYR A 190 -10.00 -1.03 13.16
CA TYR A 190 -9.01 -2.10 13.22
C TYR A 190 -9.49 -3.18 14.18
N PRO A 191 -10.06 -4.29 13.67
CA PRO A 191 -10.63 -5.33 14.52
C PRO A 191 -9.53 -6.10 15.24
N ASN A 192 -9.85 -6.68 16.39
CA ASN A 192 -9.01 -7.63 17.12
C ASN A 192 -7.51 -7.27 17.18
N PRO A 193 -7.10 -6.15 17.79
CA PRO A 193 -5.70 -5.66 17.79
C PRO A 193 -4.64 -6.64 18.34
N GLY A 194 -5.06 -7.73 18.98
CA GLY A 194 -4.19 -8.83 19.42
C GLY A 194 -3.85 -9.86 18.34
N ASN A 195 -4.41 -9.75 17.13
CA ASN A 195 -4.17 -10.66 16.01
C ASN A 195 -3.34 -9.98 14.91
N PHE A 196 -2.67 -10.80 14.09
CA PHE A 196 -2.04 -10.31 12.87
C PHE A 196 -3.10 -10.09 11.77
N HIS A 197 -3.00 -8.96 11.09
CA HIS A 197 -3.81 -8.60 9.92
C HIS A 197 -2.90 -8.42 8.70
N LYS A 198 -3.34 -8.87 7.54
CA LYS A 198 -2.57 -8.69 6.29
C LYS A 198 -2.76 -7.27 5.79
N ILE A 199 -1.67 -6.55 5.59
CA ILE A 199 -1.66 -5.24 4.96
C ILE A 199 -0.89 -5.33 3.65
N LYS A 200 -1.50 -4.83 2.58
CA LYS A 200 -0.85 -4.70 1.27
C LYS A 200 -1.03 -3.28 0.73
N CYS A 201 0.03 -2.72 0.19
CA CYS A 201 -0.04 -1.53 -0.65
C CYS A 201 0.56 -1.82 -2.03
N GLU A 202 -0.21 -1.57 -3.09
CA GLU A 202 0.27 -1.62 -4.47
C GLU A 202 0.55 -0.19 -4.94
N THR A 203 1.80 0.12 -5.27
CA THR A 203 2.15 1.37 -5.95
C THR A 203 2.38 1.09 -7.43
N ARG A 204 1.76 1.85 -8.32
CA ARG A 204 1.89 1.68 -9.78
C ARG A 204 1.97 3.00 -10.51
N ASP A 205 2.66 2.99 -11.64
CA ASP A 205 2.61 4.10 -12.59
C ASP A 205 1.16 4.32 -13.06
N LEU A 206 0.65 5.54 -12.89
CA LEU A 206 -0.69 5.89 -13.33
C LEU A 206 -0.71 6.51 -14.72
N ASN A 207 0.29 7.36 -15.03
CA ASN A 207 0.29 8.20 -16.24
C ASN A 207 1.68 8.77 -16.60
N GLY A 208 2.76 8.22 -16.06
CA GLY A 208 4.14 8.71 -16.22
C GLY A 208 4.46 9.97 -15.42
N LYS A 209 3.59 10.38 -14.49
CA LYS A 209 3.74 11.56 -13.64
C LYS A 209 3.27 11.31 -12.21
N ASP A 210 2.14 10.66 -12.06
CA ASP A 210 1.51 10.34 -10.78
C ASP A 210 1.64 8.84 -10.47
N VAL A 211 1.54 8.51 -9.20
CA VAL A 211 1.55 7.12 -8.71
C VAL A 211 0.20 6.79 -8.13
N GLN A 212 -0.40 5.69 -8.58
CA GLN A 212 -1.56 5.10 -7.91
C GLN A 212 -1.08 4.31 -6.68
N ALA A 213 -1.77 4.47 -5.55
CA ALA A 213 -1.60 3.64 -4.36
C ALA A 213 -2.92 2.92 -4.05
N LYS A 214 -2.93 1.59 -4.09
CA LYS A 214 -4.07 0.77 -3.65
C LYS A 214 -3.75 0.11 -2.32
N PHE A 215 -4.62 0.30 -1.34
CA PHE A 215 -4.43 -0.21 0.02
C PHE A 215 -5.41 -1.34 0.30
N TYR A 216 -4.90 -2.42 0.87
CA TYR A 216 -5.69 -3.60 1.22
C TYR A 216 -5.46 -3.96 2.69
N MET A 217 -6.52 -4.42 3.35
CA MET A 217 -6.49 -5.04 4.66
C MET A 217 -7.22 -6.37 4.57
N ASP A 218 -6.59 -7.46 5.02
CA ASP A 218 -7.12 -8.83 4.99
C ASP A 218 -7.67 -9.20 3.61
N ASP A 219 -6.86 -8.96 2.58
CA ASP A 219 -7.13 -9.25 1.17
C ASP A 219 -8.32 -8.43 0.57
N GLN A 220 -8.86 -7.45 1.29
CA GLN A 220 -9.91 -6.55 0.83
C GLN A 220 -9.36 -5.17 0.45
N LEU A 221 -9.71 -4.65 -0.73
CA LEU A 221 -9.38 -3.28 -1.14
C LEU A 221 -10.11 -2.26 -0.26
N ILE A 222 -9.35 -1.43 0.45
CA ILE A 222 -9.87 -0.39 1.35
C ILE A 222 -9.94 0.97 0.66
N ALA A 223 -8.90 1.33 -0.10
CA ALA A 223 -8.84 2.60 -0.79
C ALA A 223 -7.94 2.53 -2.03
N THR A 224 -8.24 3.38 -3.01
CA THR A 224 -7.32 3.74 -4.10
C THR A 224 -7.09 5.24 -4.01
N GLN A 225 -5.83 5.65 -3.93
CA GLN A 225 -5.42 7.04 -3.80
C GLN A 225 -4.34 7.38 -4.83
N VAL A 226 -4.03 8.67 -4.99
CA VAL A 226 -3.08 9.17 -5.98
C VAL A 226 -2.02 10.03 -5.31
N GLY A 227 -0.77 9.62 -5.45
CA GLY A 227 0.42 10.42 -5.18
C GLY A 227 0.74 11.29 -6.39
N ALA A 228 0.33 12.56 -6.33
CA ALA A 228 0.50 13.51 -7.41
C ALA A 228 1.98 13.89 -7.57
N GLY A 229 2.55 13.68 -8.76
CA GLY A 229 3.95 13.96 -9.04
C GLY A 229 4.94 13.04 -8.30
N TYR A 230 4.52 11.83 -7.91
CA TYR A 230 5.37 10.85 -7.21
C TYR A 230 6.22 10.01 -8.19
N PHE A 231 5.89 10.00 -9.47
CA PHE A 231 6.60 9.19 -10.47
C PHE A 231 8.10 9.49 -10.47
N GLY A 232 8.93 8.44 -10.44
CA GLY A 232 10.39 8.56 -10.41
C GLY A 232 10.98 9.14 -9.10
N LYS A 233 10.18 9.52 -8.11
CA LYS A 233 10.71 10.03 -6.83
C LYS A 233 11.06 8.86 -5.89
N PRO A 234 12.30 8.77 -5.41
CA PRO A 234 12.71 7.73 -4.47
C PRO A 234 12.10 7.95 -3.09
N MET A 235 11.62 6.87 -2.49
CA MET A 235 11.06 6.84 -1.13
C MET A 235 11.80 5.84 -0.25
N TYR A 236 12.02 6.19 1.00
CA TYR A 236 12.35 5.24 2.07
C TYR A 236 11.12 4.39 2.41
N LEU A 237 11.34 3.13 2.80
CA LEU A 237 10.37 2.31 3.52
C LEU A 237 10.72 2.29 5.00
N ILE A 238 9.75 2.62 5.86
CA ILE A 238 9.95 2.77 7.30
C ILE A 238 8.91 1.94 8.06
N ILE A 239 9.37 1.26 9.12
CA ILE A 239 8.52 0.62 10.13
C ILE A 239 8.94 1.16 11.49
N ASN A 240 8.00 1.74 12.24
CA ASN A 240 8.30 2.26 13.58
C ASN A 240 7.13 2.08 14.55
N LEU A 241 7.46 2.18 15.84
CA LEU A 241 6.50 2.36 16.92
C LEU A 241 6.76 3.72 17.57
N GLN A 242 6.15 4.78 17.03
CA GLN A 242 6.17 6.09 17.66
C GLN A 242 5.15 6.11 18.82
N MET A 243 5.26 7.08 19.72
CA MET A 243 4.34 7.25 20.85
C MET A 243 3.90 8.72 20.93
N GLU A 244 2.71 8.96 21.50
CA GLU A 244 2.13 10.30 21.65
C GLU A 244 2.08 11.08 20.32
N GLY A 245 2.22 12.40 20.33
CA GLY A 245 2.05 13.23 19.13
C GLY A 245 0.62 13.12 18.57
N SER A 246 0.49 12.75 17.30
CA SER A 246 -0.82 12.57 16.64
C SER A 246 -1.68 11.46 17.26
N SER A 247 -1.09 10.56 18.05
CA SER A 247 -1.83 9.52 18.80
C SER A 247 -2.37 10.00 20.16
N GLY A 248 -2.10 11.27 20.52
CA GLY A 248 -2.55 11.91 21.75
C GLY A 248 -1.73 11.54 23.00
N SER A 249 -1.97 12.26 24.09
CA SER A 249 -1.30 12.06 25.38
C SER A 249 -2.31 12.03 26.55
N PRO A 250 -1.97 11.43 27.71
CA PRO A 250 -0.77 10.60 27.93
C PRO A 250 -0.87 9.25 27.19
N GLY A 251 0.28 8.70 26.79
CA GLY A 251 0.36 7.31 26.33
C GLY A 251 0.39 6.29 27.47
N PRO A 252 0.49 4.99 27.16
CA PRO A 252 0.49 3.91 28.15
C PRO A 252 1.68 3.99 29.12
N SER A 253 1.49 3.51 30.35
CA SER A 253 2.55 3.40 31.37
C SER A 253 3.35 2.10 31.26
N GLY A 254 2.74 1.04 30.73
CA GLY A 254 3.39 -0.25 30.47
C GLY A 254 4.02 -0.34 29.09
N ASN A 255 4.72 -1.44 28.85
CA ASN A 255 5.29 -1.73 27.54
C ASN A 255 4.18 -1.91 26.50
N THR A 256 4.44 -1.43 25.28
CA THR A 256 3.58 -1.69 24.12
C THR A 256 4.44 -2.23 22.98
N GLU A 257 3.82 -3.05 22.15
CA GLU A 257 4.52 -3.74 21.05
C GLU A 257 3.84 -3.49 19.72
N PHE A 258 4.66 -3.41 18.67
CA PHE A 258 4.24 -3.51 17.29
C PHE A 258 5.01 -4.66 16.64
N GLN A 259 4.29 -5.63 16.08
CA GLN A 259 4.89 -6.81 15.49
C GLN A 259 4.61 -6.89 13.99
N VAL A 260 5.63 -7.31 13.24
CA VAL A 260 5.61 -7.46 11.79
C VAL A 260 6.16 -8.84 11.43
N ARG A 261 5.45 -9.57 10.56
CA ARG A 261 5.92 -10.84 10.01
C ARG A 261 5.51 -10.97 8.55
N ASN A 262 6.06 -11.96 7.85
CA ASN A 262 5.75 -12.23 6.44
C ASN A 262 5.89 -10.98 5.56
N LEU A 263 6.81 -10.07 5.91
CA LEU A 263 7.03 -8.85 5.14
C LEU A 263 7.70 -9.20 3.81
N GLU A 264 7.14 -8.74 2.71
CA GLU A 264 7.68 -8.97 1.38
C GLU A 264 7.47 -7.73 0.52
N VAL A 265 8.53 -7.31 -0.15
CA VAL A 265 8.43 -6.27 -1.19
C VAL A 265 8.76 -6.88 -2.54
N LEU A 266 7.78 -6.84 -3.43
CA LEU A 266 7.92 -7.29 -4.82
C LEU A 266 7.95 -6.08 -5.74
N SER A 267 8.84 -6.08 -6.72
CA SER A 267 8.83 -5.12 -7.83
C SER A 267 8.29 -5.78 -9.08
N TYR A 268 7.48 -5.05 -9.83
CA TYR A 268 6.86 -5.45 -11.09
C TYR A 268 7.32 -4.53 -12.20
N ASN A 269 7.74 -5.12 -13.33
CA ASN A 269 8.41 -4.39 -14.41
C ASN A 269 9.54 -3.46 -13.89
N PRO A 270 10.48 -4.00 -13.07
CA PRO A 270 11.59 -3.24 -12.50
C PRO A 270 12.54 -2.67 -13.55
#